data_AF-A0A2M7A545-F1
#
_entry.id   AF-A0A2M7A545-F1
#
_cell.length_a   1.000
_cell.length_b   1.000
_cell.length_c   1.000
_cell.angle_alpha   90.00
_cell.angle_beta   90.00
_cell.angle_gamma   90.00
#
_symmetry.space_group_name_H-M   'P 1'
#
loop_
_entity.id
_entity.type
_entity.pdbx_description
1 polymer ?
#
loop_
_entity_poly.entity_id
_entity_poly.type
_entity_poly.pdbx_seq_one_letter_code
_entity_poly.pdbx_strand_id
1 'polypeptide(L)'
;NSSLKVKPVLSAQKLKVSKPLSLIVKENKALGGINGGYFAKGGLPLGLLLLDGEIIKEDIFSRSSLGITEGGRIIIDNLRFKGSLVNSRGESLLLSGINRPRGEEEIILYTPWFGKTTQTNIWGKDFVIIDNKVSAVYGGNAGIPPQGCVVSFQGEKAKLALGLLPVGEKVKLNLEIKPYSGELEFALGAGPRLIKDGDVYITSDLEHFKPDIALGRSPRSAVGVTLDNHLLLVAVDGRQKDFSIGMTLEELAKFLLTLKASEALNLDGGASTAMVVGDKVLNRPSSGGRKIPTSLLIYQKAKD
;
A
#
# COMPACT_ATOMS: atom_id res chain seq x y z
N ASN A 1 -1.50 22.41 -9.11
CA ASN A 1 -0.38 23.33 -8.75
C ASN A 1 0.95 22.66 -9.10
N SER A 2 1.69 23.20 -10.07
CA SER A 2 2.95 22.63 -10.55
C SER A 2 4.08 22.63 -9.51
N SER A 3 4.00 23.48 -8.48
CA SER A 3 5.04 23.65 -7.46
C SER A 3 4.98 22.65 -6.31
N LEU A 4 4.01 21.74 -6.29
CA LEU A 4 3.82 20.76 -5.22
C LEU A 4 3.99 19.34 -5.75
N LYS A 5 4.57 18.46 -4.93
CA LYS A 5 4.62 17.00 -5.16
C LYS A 5 3.90 16.30 -4.02
N VAL A 6 3.11 15.29 -4.35
CA VAL A 6 2.48 14.40 -3.37
C VAL A 6 3.01 13.01 -3.58
N LYS A 7 3.33 12.31 -2.50
CA LYS A 7 3.65 10.88 -2.57
C LYS A 7 3.26 10.12 -1.31
N PRO A 8 2.94 8.82 -1.44
CA PRO A 8 2.88 7.93 -0.30
C PRO A 8 4.26 7.78 0.34
N VAL A 9 4.27 7.69 1.66
CA VAL A 9 5.48 7.56 2.46
C VAL A 9 5.25 6.55 3.58
N LEU A 10 6.21 5.63 3.73
CA LEU A 10 6.29 4.74 4.88
C LEU A 10 6.81 5.47 6.12
N SER A 11 6.35 5.07 7.29
CA SER A 11 6.80 5.67 8.56
C SER A 11 8.28 5.41 8.89
N ALA A 12 8.91 4.46 8.20
CA ALA A 12 10.33 4.17 8.21
C ALA A 12 10.74 3.52 6.87
N GLN A 13 12.04 3.46 6.57
CA GLN A 13 12.57 2.76 5.39
C GLN A 13 12.51 1.22 5.51
N LYS A 14 11.40 0.68 6.03
CA LYS A 14 11.08 -0.73 6.14
C LYS A 14 9.62 -0.90 6.52
N LEU A 15 9.06 -2.08 6.25
CA LEU A 15 7.72 -2.45 6.69
C LEU A 15 7.67 -2.75 8.20
N LYS A 16 6.45 -2.86 8.76
CA LYS A 16 6.20 -3.24 10.16
C LYS A 16 6.70 -2.20 11.18
N VAL A 17 6.66 -0.94 10.80
CA VAL A 17 6.92 0.20 11.69
C VAL A 17 5.76 1.17 11.55
N SER A 18 5.31 1.71 12.68
CA SER A 18 4.30 2.76 12.72
C SER A 18 4.77 3.92 13.57
N LYS A 19 4.50 5.15 13.12
CA LYS A 19 4.77 6.40 13.86
C LYS A 19 3.55 7.32 13.83
N PRO A 20 3.43 8.29 14.76
CA PRO A 20 2.42 9.34 14.64
C PRO A 20 2.64 10.13 13.34
N LEU A 21 1.57 10.55 12.67
CA LEU A 21 1.67 11.29 11.40
C LEU A 21 2.54 12.55 11.52
N SER A 22 2.41 13.30 12.63
CA SER A 22 3.22 14.51 12.88
C SER A 22 4.72 14.22 12.90
N LEU A 23 5.13 13.07 13.42
CA LEU A 23 6.53 12.65 13.41
C LEU A 23 6.97 12.26 11.99
N ILE A 24 6.12 11.57 11.23
CA ILE A 24 6.41 11.20 9.83
C ILE A 24 6.60 12.47 8.99
N VAL A 25 5.69 13.45 9.09
CA VAL A 25 5.78 14.74 8.40
C VAL A 25 7.09 15.46 8.75
N LYS A 26 7.41 15.55 10.05
CA LYS A 26 8.63 16.21 10.54
C LYS A 26 9.91 15.55 10.04
N GLU A 27 10.04 14.23 10.19
CA GLU A 27 11.24 13.49 9.77
C GLU A 27 11.45 13.55 8.25
N ASN A 28 10.36 13.61 7.47
CA ASN A 28 10.42 13.73 6.02
C ASN A 28 10.54 15.18 5.53
N LYS A 29 10.51 16.18 6.41
CA LYS A 29 10.50 17.61 6.05
C LYS A 29 9.39 17.96 5.05
N ALA A 30 8.23 17.31 5.19
CA ALA A 30 7.07 17.59 4.36
C ALA A 30 6.34 18.87 4.83
N LEU A 31 5.64 19.55 3.92
CA LEU A 31 4.77 20.69 4.26
C LEU A 31 3.59 20.26 5.12
N GLY A 32 3.15 19.01 4.96
CA GLY A 32 2.00 18.44 5.63
C GLY A 32 1.65 17.08 5.05
N GLY A 33 0.53 16.52 5.50
CA GLY A 33 0.03 15.25 4.99
C GLY A 33 -1.20 14.75 5.73
N ILE A 34 -1.68 13.60 5.27
CA ILE A 34 -2.78 12.83 5.87
C ILE A 34 -2.32 11.39 6.08
N ASN A 35 -2.97 10.66 6.98
CA ASN A 35 -2.72 9.22 7.13
C ASN A 35 -3.02 8.46 5.82
N GLY A 36 -2.43 7.28 5.66
CA GLY A 36 -2.53 6.47 4.45
C GLY A 36 -3.52 5.31 4.53
N GLY A 37 -3.18 4.22 3.84
CA GLY A 37 -3.97 3.00 3.76
C GLY A 37 -3.98 2.15 5.04
N TYR A 38 -4.71 1.04 4.98
CA TYR A 38 -4.90 0.13 6.10
C TYR A 38 -3.64 -0.64 6.46
N PHE A 39 -3.63 -1.23 7.66
CA PHE A 39 -2.52 -2.04 8.13
C PHE A 39 -2.96 -3.09 9.14
N ALA A 40 -2.21 -4.19 9.19
CA ALA A 40 -2.38 -5.24 10.17
C ALA A 40 -1.71 -4.87 11.50
N LYS A 41 -2.01 -5.65 12.55
CA LYS A 41 -1.30 -5.57 13.82
C LYS A 41 0.22 -5.68 13.58
N GLY A 42 0.99 -4.81 14.23
CA GLY A 42 2.44 -4.71 14.01
C GLY A 42 2.85 -3.76 12.88
N GLY A 43 1.90 -3.06 12.24
CA GLY A 43 2.22 -2.00 11.27
C GLY A 43 2.60 -2.50 9.88
N LEU A 44 2.20 -3.72 9.51
CA LEU A 44 2.34 -4.20 8.13
C LEU A 44 1.22 -3.58 7.27
N PRO A 45 1.54 -2.77 6.25
CA PRO A 45 0.53 -2.23 5.34
C PRO A 45 -0.31 -3.32 4.66
N LEU A 46 -1.59 -3.05 4.47
CA LEU A 46 -2.56 -3.91 3.80
C LEU A 46 -3.09 -3.22 2.55
N GLY A 47 -2.68 -3.72 1.39
CA GLY A 47 -3.00 -3.14 0.09
C GLY A 47 -1.73 -2.78 -0.69
N LEU A 48 -1.94 -2.45 -1.96
CA LEU A 48 -0.87 -2.14 -2.90
C LEU A 48 0.01 -1.01 -2.35
N LEU A 49 1.32 -1.16 -2.44
CA LEU A 49 2.24 -0.08 -2.16
C LEU A 49 3.32 -0.08 -3.23
N LEU A 50 3.37 1.01 -4.00
CA LEU A 50 4.39 1.25 -5.01
C LEU A 50 5.04 2.60 -4.68
N LEU A 51 6.36 2.61 -4.51
CA LEU A 51 7.14 3.79 -4.13
C LEU A 51 8.25 4.00 -5.15
N ASP A 52 8.29 5.18 -5.77
CA ASP A 52 9.34 5.58 -6.72
C ASP A 52 9.56 4.50 -7.82
N GLY A 53 8.46 3.96 -8.37
CA GLY A 53 8.46 2.90 -9.39
C GLY A 53 8.62 1.47 -8.85
N GLU A 54 9.00 1.29 -7.58
CA GLU A 54 9.22 -0.04 -6.98
C GLU A 54 7.95 -0.59 -6.30
N ILE A 55 7.55 -1.82 -6.64
CA ILE A 55 6.45 -2.52 -5.97
C ILE A 55 6.94 -3.06 -4.62
N ILE A 56 6.43 -2.48 -3.53
CA ILE A 56 6.79 -2.83 -2.15
C ILE A 56 5.81 -3.85 -1.55
N LYS A 57 4.52 -3.78 -1.91
CA LYS A 57 3.46 -4.62 -1.33
C LYS A 57 2.38 -4.89 -2.38
N GLU A 58 1.85 -6.10 -2.45
CA GLU A 58 0.73 -6.46 -3.34
C GLU A 58 -0.61 -5.86 -2.89
N ASP A 59 -1.58 -5.83 -3.82
CA ASP A 59 -2.97 -5.53 -3.52
C ASP A 59 -3.63 -6.64 -2.69
N ILE A 60 -4.75 -6.30 -2.05
CA ILE A 60 -5.57 -7.25 -1.31
C ILE A 60 -7.01 -7.13 -1.80
N PHE A 61 -7.67 -8.26 -2.04
CA PHE A 61 -9.08 -8.31 -2.46
C PHE A 61 -9.43 -7.44 -3.67
N SER A 62 -8.47 -7.20 -4.59
CA SER A 62 -8.63 -6.25 -5.69
C SER A 62 -9.11 -4.86 -5.24
N ARG A 63 -8.72 -4.41 -4.04
CA ARG A 63 -9.13 -3.12 -3.48
C ARG A 63 -8.67 -1.94 -4.33
N SER A 64 -9.45 -0.87 -4.26
CA SER A 64 -9.14 0.38 -4.93
C SER A 64 -7.88 1.01 -4.36
N SER A 65 -7.10 1.62 -5.25
CA SER A 65 -5.81 2.24 -4.96
C SER A 65 -5.74 3.62 -5.59
N LEU A 66 -5.07 4.54 -4.91
CA LEU A 66 -4.63 5.80 -5.49
C LEU A 66 -3.33 5.53 -6.26
N GLY A 67 -3.27 5.87 -7.54
CA GLY A 67 -2.06 5.87 -8.35
C GLY A 67 -1.64 7.29 -8.73
N ILE A 68 -0.34 7.53 -8.82
CA ILE A 68 0.25 8.78 -9.32
C ILE A 68 1.28 8.41 -10.39
N THR A 69 1.11 8.93 -11.59
CA THR A 69 2.05 8.72 -12.70
C THR A 69 3.24 9.67 -12.58
N GLU A 70 4.33 9.40 -13.31
CA GLU A 70 5.49 10.31 -13.38
C GLU A 70 5.10 11.72 -13.89
N GLY A 71 4.10 11.79 -14.78
CA GLY A 71 3.51 13.04 -15.26
C GLY A 71 2.63 13.77 -14.25
N GLY A 72 2.46 13.23 -13.03
CA GLY A 72 1.63 13.81 -11.97
C GLY A 72 0.12 13.63 -12.19
N ARG A 73 -0.30 12.77 -13.12
CA ARG A 73 -1.71 12.38 -13.25
C ARG A 73 -2.08 11.47 -12.09
N ILE A 74 -3.22 11.76 -11.47
CA ILE A 74 -3.74 10.99 -10.35
C ILE A 74 -4.86 10.09 -10.88
N ILE A 75 -4.85 8.83 -10.47
CA ILE A 75 -5.87 7.84 -10.81
C ILE A 75 -6.39 7.14 -9.56
N ILE A 76 -7.65 6.74 -9.58
CA ILE A 76 -8.23 5.84 -8.57
C ILE A 76 -8.79 4.63 -9.32
N ASP A 77 -8.20 3.46 -9.07
CA ASP A 77 -8.55 2.23 -9.77
C ASP A 77 -8.22 0.98 -8.95
N ASN A 78 -8.75 -0.17 -9.35
CA ASN A 78 -8.44 -1.47 -8.79
C ASN A 78 -7.12 -1.99 -9.38
N LEU A 79 -6.01 -1.38 -8.95
CA LEU A 79 -4.65 -1.73 -9.36
C LEU A 79 -4.21 -3.05 -8.68
N ARG A 80 -3.81 -4.04 -9.49
CA ARG A 80 -3.51 -5.40 -9.05
C ARG A 80 -2.08 -5.80 -9.34
N PHE A 81 -1.42 -6.38 -8.35
CA PHE A 81 -0.11 -6.98 -8.48
C PHE A 81 -0.18 -8.28 -9.29
N LYS A 82 0.75 -8.43 -10.23
CA LYS A 82 1.03 -9.67 -10.93
C LYS A 82 2.53 -9.91 -10.89
N GLY A 83 2.93 -11.05 -10.35
CA GLY A 83 4.33 -11.42 -10.25
C GLY A 83 4.58 -12.83 -10.77
N SER A 84 5.72 -13.05 -11.41
CA SER A 84 6.22 -14.38 -11.75
C SER A 84 7.73 -14.49 -11.59
N LEU A 85 8.18 -15.70 -11.28
CA LEU A 85 9.58 -16.11 -11.36
C LEU A 85 9.73 -17.06 -12.55
N VAL A 86 10.58 -16.70 -13.51
CA VAL A 86 10.79 -17.46 -14.74
C VAL A 86 12.22 -18.00 -14.76
N ASN A 87 12.40 -19.29 -14.99
CA ASN A 87 13.73 -19.89 -15.08
C ASN A 87 14.32 -19.81 -16.50
N SER A 88 15.55 -20.32 -16.69
CA SER A 88 16.23 -20.26 -17.99
C SER A 88 15.57 -21.07 -19.10
N ARG A 89 14.72 -22.04 -18.74
CA ARG A 89 13.93 -22.86 -19.67
C ARG A 89 12.60 -22.21 -20.07
N GLY A 90 12.26 -21.05 -19.50
CA GLY A 90 11.00 -20.34 -19.75
C GLY A 90 9.82 -20.83 -18.90
N GLU A 91 10.05 -21.73 -17.94
CA GLU A 91 9.02 -22.19 -17.01
C GLU A 91 8.71 -21.07 -16.01
N SER A 92 7.42 -20.78 -15.84
CA SER A 92 6.94 -19.61 -15.08
C SER A 92 6.17 -20.03 -13.83
N LEU A 93 6.60 -19.52 -12.68
CA LEU A 93 5.98 -19.75 -11.37
C LEU A 93 5.32 -18.45 -10.90
N LEU A 94 3.99 -18.44 -10.80
CA LEU A 94 3.23 -17.26 -10.38
C LEU A 94 3.40 -16.99 -8.89
N LEU A 95 3.72 -15.74 -8.55
CA LEU A 95 3.82 -15.27 -7.18
C LEU A 95 2.43 -15.04 -6.59
N SER A 96 2.23 -15.51 -5.36
CA SER A 96 1.04 -15.28 -4.55
C SER A 96 1.05 -13.91 -3.85
N GLY A 97 2.21 -13.26 -3.76
CA GLY A 97 2.35 -11.95 -3.13
C GLY A 97 3.81 -11.56 -2.86
N ILE A 98 3.99 -10.42 -2.21
CA ILE A 98 5.29 -9.84 -1.90
C ILE A 98 5.31 -9.25 -0.47
N ASN A 99 6.41 -9.48 0.26
CA ASN A 99 6.66 -8.88 1.57
C ASN A 99 5.50 -9.06 2.59
N ARG A 100 4.92 -10.25 2.67
CA ARG A 100 3.97 -10.65 3.73
C ARG A 100 4.29 -12.04 4.27
N PRO A 101 3.73 -12.44 5.42
CA PRO A 101 3.79 -13.84 5.85
C PRO A 101 3.29 -14.79 4.75
N ARG A 102 4.02 -15.89 4.56
CA ARG A 102 3.69 -16.97 3.63
C ARG A 102 2.69 -17.93 4.29
N GLY A 103 1.58 -18.18 3.61
CA GLY A 103 0.58 -19.20 3.93
C GLY A 103 0.89 -20.56 3.31
N GLU A 104 -0.10 -21.43 3.34
CA GLU A 104 -0.06 -22.76 2.73
C GLU A 104 -0.22 -22.67 1.21
N GLU A 105 0.52 -23.51 0.48
CA GLU A 105 0.53 -23.56 -0.99
C GLU A 105 0.81 -22.22 -1.67
N GLU A 106 1.56 -21.32 -1.02
CA GLU A 106 1.89 -20.00 -1.54
C GLU A 106 3.35 -19.87 -2.01
N ILE A 107 3.55 -18.94 -2.93
CA ILE A 107 4.86 -18.48 -3.39
C ILE A 107 4.99 -16.99 -3.06
N ILE A 108 5.85 -16.62 -2.12
CA ILE A 108 6.01 -15.23 -1.68
C ILE A 108 7.40 -14.70 -1.99
N LEU A 109 7.45 -13.54 -2.63
CA LEU A 109 8.68 -12.78 -2.81
C LEU A 109 8.97 -11.95 -1.55
N TYR A 110 10.18 -12.03 -1.03
CA TYR A 110 10.70 -11.23 0.05
C TYR A 110 11.85 -10.37 -0.45
N THR A 111 11.73 -9.07 -0.26
CA THR A 111 12.74 -8.05 -0.57
C THR A 111 13.25 -7.43 0.74
N PRO A 112 14.33 -6.63 0.71
CA PRO A 112 14.86 -5.96 1.91
C PRO A 112 13.82 -5.16 2.71
N TRP A 113 12.75 -4.69 2.05
CA TRP A 113 11.63 -3.99 2.70
C TRP A 113 10.93 -4.81 3.79
N PHE A 114 10.92 -6.15 3.69
CA PHE A 114 10.23 -7.01 4.67
C PHE A 114 10.98 -7.13 6.01
N GLY A 115 12.30 -7.03 5.98
CA GLY A 115 13.20 -7.19 7.12
C GLY A 115 14.48 -7.96 6.79
N LYS A 116 15.20 -8.38 7.83
CA LYS A 116 16.48 -9.11 7.69
C LYS A 116 16.31 -10.58 7.29
N THR A 117 15.17 -11.19 7.59
CA THR A 117 14.86 -12.58 7.26
C THR A 117 13.42 -12.72 6.79
N THR A 118 13.10 -13.82 6.11
CA THR A 118 11.74 -14.11 5.62
C THR A 118 10.75 -14.44 6.73
N GLN A 119 11.22 -14.82 7.93
CA GLN A 119 10.38 -15.22 9.07
C GLN A 119 9.44 -16.40 8.75
N THR A 120 9.78 -17.21 7.74
CA THR A 120 8.99 -18.38 7.33
C THR A 120 9.27 -19.59 8.23
N ASN A 121 8.29 -20.49 8.28
CA ASN A 121 8.41 -21.76 9.00
C ASN A 121 9.15 -22.82 8.16
N ILE A 122 9.42 -23.97 8.78
CA ILE A 122 10.17 -25.10 8.16
C ILE A 122 9.38 -25.90 7.11
N TRP A 123 8.13 -25.52 6.85
CA TRP A 123 7.19 -26.26 5.97
C TRP A 123 7.32 -25.83 4.50
N GLY A 124 8.37 -25.08 4.17
CA GLY A 124 8.62 -24.56 2.83
C GLY A 124 10.10 -24.58 2.49
N LYS A 125 10.43 -23.91 1.40
CA LYS A 125 11.81 -23.70 0.95
C LYS A 125 12.00 -22.24 0.56
N ASP A 126 13.08 -21.65 1.04
CA ASP A 126 13.46 -20.27 0.76
C ASP A 126 14.62 -20.29 -0.25
N PHE A 127 14.37 -19.77 -1.45
CA PHE A 127 15.36 -19.67 -2.52
C PHE A 127 15.92 -18.25 -2.53
N VAL A 128 17.20 -18.10 -2.15
CA VAL A 128 17.91 -16.81 -2.16
C VAL A 128 18.34 -16.51 -3.59
N ILE A 129 18.00 -15.33 -4.09
CA ILE A 129 18.32 -14.87 -5.44
C ILE A 129 19.24 -13.65 -5.34
N ILE A 130 20.40 -13.76 -5.97
CA ILE A 130 21.41 -12.69 -6.12
C ILE A 130 21.84 -12.68 -7.59
N ASP A 131 21.97 -11.50 -8.19
CA ASP A 131 22.37 -11.33 -9.60
C ASP A 131 21.58 -12.23 -10.58
N ASN A 132 20.26 -12.28 -10.41
CA ASN A 132 19.35 -13.10 -11.24
C ASN A 132 19.70 -14.59 -11.25
N LYS A 133 20.29 -15.12 -10.17
CA LYS A 133 20.59 -16.54 -9.99
C LYS A 133 20.17 -17.04 -8.62
N VAL A 134 19.75 -18.30 -8.57
CA VAL A 134 19.54 -19.01 -7.29
C VAL A 134 20.90 -19.21 -6.62
N SER A 135 21.16 -18.48 -5.54
CA SER A 135 22.43 -18.53 -4.82
C SER A 135 22.44 -19.61 -3.74
N ALA A 136 21.31 -19.85 -3.09
CA ALA A 136 21.18 -20.82 -2.00
C ALA A 136 19.72 -21.20 -1.78
N VAL A 137 19.48 -22.37 -1.17
CA VAL A 137 18.16 -22.85 -0.78
C VAL A 137 18.16 -23.25 0.68
N TYR A 138 17.23 -22.72 1.46
CA TYR A 138 17.07 -23.01 2.88
C TYR A 138 15.73 -23.68 3.18
N GLY A 139 15.62 -24.36 4.33
CA GLY A 139 14.35 -24.93 4.81
C GLY A 139 13.31 -23.92 5.28
N GLY A 140 13.66 -22.63 5.31
CA GLY A 140 12.84 -21.55 5.85
C GLY A 140 13.70 -20.51 6.57
N ASN A 141 13.09 -19.36 6.90
CA ASN A 141 13.70 -18.23 7.59
C ASN A 141 15.05 -17.78 7.03
N ALA A 142 15.23 -17.80 5.71
CA ALA A 142 16.47 -17.36 5.07
C ALA A 142 16.74 -15.87 5.36
N GLY A 143 18.03 -15.52 5.41
CA GLY A 143 18.47 -14.13 5.39
C GLY A 143 18.11 -13.48 4.05
N ILE A 144 17.52 -12.29 4.10
CA ILE A 144 17.21 -11.51 2.90
C ILE A 144 18.46 -10.69 2.54
N PRO A 145 19.09 -10.92 1.37
CA PRO A 145 20.30 -10.21 1.00
C PRO A 145 19.99 -8.73 0.72
N PRO A 146 20.87 -7.77 1.09
CA PRO A 146 20.66 -6.34 0.80
C PRO A 146 20.54 -6.01 -0.69
N GLN A 147 21.24 -6.76 -1.55
CA GLN A 147 21.22 -6.62 -3.00
C GLN A 147 20.68 -7.90 -3.64
N GLY A 148 19.40 -8.19 -3.37
CA GLY A 148 18.74 -9.39 -3.89
C GLY A 148 17.39 -9.61 -3.22
N CYS A 149 16.91 -10.84 -3.28
CA CYS A 149 15.63 -11.21 -2.70
C CYS A 149 15.60 -12.69 -2.29
N VAL A 150 14.49 -13.10 -1.68
CA VAL A 150 14.19 -14.50 -1.41
C VAL A 150 12.81 -14.82 -1.98
N VAL A 151 12.67 -15.91 -2.72
CA VAL A 151 11.36 -16.45 -3.10
C VAL A 151 11.09 -17.69 -2.27
N SER A 152 10.08 -17.63 -1.42
CA SER A 152 9.70 -18.71 -0.53
C SER A 152 8.50 -19.47 -1.08
N PHE A 153 8.63 -20.79 -1.16
CA PHE A 153 7.61 -21.72 -1.63
C PHE A 153 7.13 -22.57 -0.45
N GLN A 154 5.84 -22.86 -0.37
CA GLN A 154 5.27 -23.81 0.60
C GLN A 154 4.73 -25.06 -0.13
N GLY A 155 4.73 -26.19 0.55
CA GLY A 155 3.91 -27.34 0.16
C GLY A 155 4.36 -27.99 -1.14
N GLU A 156 3.41 -28.40 -1.98
CA GLU A 156 3.72 -29.04 -3.26
C GLU A 156 4.50 -28.11 -4.20
N LYS A 157 4.25 -26.80 -4.11
CA LYS A 157 5.02 -25.79 -4.86
C LYS A 157 6.49 -25.74 -4.44
N ALA A 158 6.81 -26.03 -3.18
CA ALA A 158 8.18 -26.13 -2.72
C ALA A 158 8.91 -27.35 -3.28
N LYS A 159 8.21 -28.50 -3.36
CA LYS A 159 8.75 -29.73 -3.97
C LYS A 159 9.02 -29.52 -5.46
N LEU A 160 8.07 -28.90 -6.17
CA LEU A 160 8.23 -28.53 -7.58
C LEU A 160 9.44 -27.61 -7.78
N ALA A 161 9.57 -26.55 -6.97
CA ALA A 161 10.64 -25.57 -7.10
C ALA A 161 12.04 -26.19 -6.95
N LEU A 162 12.22 -27.24 -6.13
CA LEU A 162 13.52 -27.91 -5.97
C LEU A 162 14.03 -28.55 -7.26
N GLY A 163 13.14 -29.07 -8.10
CA GLY A 163 13.51 -29.60 -9.42
C GLY A 163 13.72 -28.51 -10.47
N LEU A 164 12.96 -27.42 -10.38
CA LEU A 164 12.99 -26.35 -11.37
C LEU A 164 14.11 -25.33 -11.18
N LEU A 165 14.55 -25.13 -9.94
CA LEU A 165 15.42 -24.03 -9.51
C LEU A 165 16.64 -24.53 -8.72
N PRO A 166 17.51 -25.38 -9.30
CA PRO A 166 18.75 -25.78 -8.64
C PRO A 166 19.65 -24.56 -8.36
N VAL A 167 20.55 -24.68 -7.38
CA VAL A 167 21.56 -23.63 -7.14
C VAL A 167 22.37 -23.37 -8.41
N GLY A 168 22.52 -22.09 -8.76
CA GLY A 168 23.14 -21.61 -10.00
C GLY A 168 22.16 -21.36 -11.14
N GLU A 169 20.90 -21.82 -11.03
CA GLU A 169 19.85 -21.57 -12.03
C GLU A 169 19.64 -20.07 -12.25
N LYS A 170 19.64 -19.64 -13.51
CA LYS A 170 19.29 -18.26 -13.88
C LYS A 170 17.79 -18.08 -13.81
N VAL A 171 17.38 -16.97 -13.21
CA VAL A 171 15.97 -16.64 -13.01
C VAL A 171 15.69 -15.18 -13.34
N LYS A 172 14.47 -14.90 -13.80
CA LYS A 172 13.98 -13.55 -14.04
C LYS A 172 12.71 -13.33 -13.21
N LEU A 173 12.68 -12.26 -12.43
CA LEU A 173 11.46 -11.77 -11.80
C LEU A 173 10.75 -10.81 -12.75
N ASN A 174 9.47 -11.07 -13.02
CA ASN A 174 8.59 -10.13 -13.72
C ASN A 174 7.53 -9.67 -12.74
N LEU A 175 7.50 -8.37 -12.43
CA LEU A 175 6.55 -7.75 -11.52
C LEU A 175 5.82 -6.65 -12.27
N GLU A 176 4.49 -6.69 -12.26
CA GLU A 176 3.64 -5.78 -13.01
C GLU A 176 2.44 -5.34 -12.18
N ILE A 177 1.90 -4.18 -12.51
CA ILE A 177 0.58 -3.72 -12.07
C ILE A 177 -0.39 -3.83 -13.25
N LYS A 178 -1.59 -4.37 -13.02
CA LYS A 178 -2.67 -4.51 -14.01
C LYS A 178 -3.98 -3.95 -13.46
N PRO A 179 -4.92 -3.48 -14.30
CA PRO A 179 -4.87 -3.42 -15.77
C PRO A 179 -4.05 -2.24 -16.32
N TYR A 180 -3.49 -1.39 -15.45
CA TYR A 180 -2.77 -0.19 -15.87
C TYR A 180 -1.51 -0.53 -16.68
N SER A 181 -1.37 0.07 -17.87
CA SER A 181 -0.23 -0.15 -18.77
C SER A 181 0.76 1.03 -18.82
N GLY A 182 0.43 2.15 -18.17
CA GLY A 182 1.35 3.30 -18.06
C GLY A 182 2.33 3.14 -16.91
N GLU A 183 3.26 4.10 -16.81
CA GLU A 183 4.24 4.16 -15.73
C GLU A 183 3.64 4.84 -14.49
N LEU A 184 3.52 4.06 -13.41
CA LEU A 184 3.15 4.56 -12.09
C LEU A 184 4.43 4.87 -11.32
N GLU A 185 4.55 6.11 -10.84
CA GLU A 185 5.60 6.50 -9.91
C GLU A 185 5.24 6.09 -8.48
N PHE A 186 3.95 6.19 -8.14
CA PHE A 186 3.44 5.83 -6.82
C PHE A 186 2.10 5.11 -6.88
N ALA A 187 1.86 4.21 -5.92
CA ALA A 187 0.52 3.70 -5.62
C ALA A 187 0.32 3.46 -4.12
N LEU A 188 -0.89 3.75 -3.64
CA LEU A 188 -1.32 3.50 -2.27
C LEU A 188 -2.71 2.84 -2.29
N GLY A 189 -2.73 1.56 -1.96
CA GLY A 189 -3.94 0.78 -1.73
C GLY A 189 -4.65 1.23 -0.48
N ALA A 190 -5.96 1.44 -0.60
CA ALA A 190 -6.82 1.79 0.51
C ALA A 190 -8.23 1.25 0.26
N GLY A 191 -9.23 2.11 0.20
CA GLY A 191 -10.61 1.78 -0.13
C GLY A 191 -11.58 1.92 1.05
N PRO A 192 -12.88 1.71 0.78
CA PRO A 192 -13.45 1.49 -0.55
C PRO A 192 -13.40 2.73 -1.44
N ARG A 193 -13.64 2.56 -2.74
CA ARG A 193 -13.99 3.67 -3.63
C ARG A 193 -15.28 4.31 -3.13
N LEU A 194 -15.37 5.63 -3.29
CA LEU A 194 -16.49 6.45 -2.83
C LEU A 194 -17.22 7.11 -4.00
N ILE A 195 -16.46 7.59 -4.99
CA ILE A 195 -16.96 8.27 -6.18
C ILE A 195 -16.27 7.67 -7.40
N LYS A 196 -17.03 7.49 -8.48
CA LYS A 196 -16.55 7.09 -9.81
C LYS A 196 -17.26 7.93 -10.85
N ASP A 197 -16.51 8.52 -11.78
CA ASP A 197 -17.04 9.29 -12.90
C ASP A 197 -18.02 10.42 -12.47
N GLY A 198 -17.81 10.98 -11.27
CA GLY A 198 -18.65 12.06 -10.71
C GLY A 198 -19.89 11.60 -9.92
N ASP A 199 -20.12 10.29 -9.82
CA ASP A 199 -21.27 9.72 -9.10
C ASP A 199 -20.84 8.96 -7.84
N VAL A 200 -21.70 8.94 -6.82
CA VAL A 200 -21.49 8.11 -5.63
C VAL A 200 -21.44 6.64 -6.05
N TYR A 201 -20.30 6.00 -5.79
CA TYR A 201 -20.03 4.61 -6.15
C TYR A 201 -19.24 3.94 -5.03
N ILE A 202 -19.95 3.49 -4.00
CA ILE A 202 -19.36 2.90 -2.80
C ILE A 202 -19.17 1.40 -3.00
N THR A 203 -17.92 0.96 -2.97
CA THR A 203 -17.52 -0.42 -3.28
C THR A 203 -17.18 -1.25 -2.05
N SER A 204 -17.62 -0.86 -0.85
CA SER A 204 -17.29 -1.54 0.42
C SER A 204 -17.48 -3.05 0.35
N ASP A 205 -18.59 -3.49 -0.22
CA ASP A 205 -18.97 -4.89 -0.26
C ASP A 205 -18.18 -5.66 -1.32
N LEU A 206 -18.01 -5.05 -2.51
CA LEU A 206 -17.18 -5.59 -3.61
C LEU A 206 -15.71 -5.73 -3.21
N GLU A 207 -15.23 -4.84 -2.35
CA GLU A 207 -13.85 -4.79 -1.86
C GLU A 207 -13.66 -5.53 -0.52
N HIS A 208 -14.68 -6.27 -0.09
CA HIS A 208 -14.68 -7.10 1.12
C HIS A 208 -14.27 -6.31 2.38
N PHE A 209 -14.77 -5.09 2.52
CA PHE A 209 -14.60 -4.32 3.75
C PHE A 209 -15.50 -4.85 4.86
N LYS A 210 -14.95 -4.88 6.07
CA LYS A 210 -15.66 -5.33 7.25
C LYS A 210 -16.69 -4.27 7.70
N PRO A 211 -17.74 -4.68 8.45
CA PRO A 211 -18.79 -3.76 8.91
C PRO A 211 -18.28 -2.56 9.72
N ASP A 212 -17.18 -2.69 10.47
CA ASP A 212 -16.59 -1.58 11.25
C ASP A 212 -16.03 -0.45 10.36
N ILE A 213 -15.74 -0.74 9.10
CA ILE A 213 -15.38 0.25 8.08
C ILE A 213 -16.60 0.65 7.25
N ALA A 214 -17.38 -0.35 6.80
CA ALA A 214 -18.45 -0.17 5.83
C ALA A 214 -19.69 0.54 6.41
N LEU A 215 -20.01 0.30 7.68
CA LEU A 215 -21.27 0.73 8.28
C LEU A 215 -21.06 1.80 9.36
N GLY A 216 -22.07 2.65 9.50
CA GLY A 216 -22.14 3.65 10.56
C GLY A 216 -21.17 4.83 10.41
N ARG A 217 -21.25 5.73 11.38
CA ARG A 217 -20.41 6.93 11.45
C ARG A 217 -19.08 6.60 12.11
N SER A 218 -18.01 7.17 11.58
CA SER A 218 -16.68 7.11 12.18
C SER A 218 -15.86 8.34 11.78
N PRO A 219 -14.73 8.61 12.45
CA PRO A 219 -13.70 9.46 11.87
C PRO A 219 -13.28 8.87 10.52
N ARG A 220 -13.15 9.71 9.51
CA ARG A 220 -12.82 9.30 8.14
C ARG A 220 -11.63 10.08 7.63
N SER A 221 -10.88 9.43 6.77
CA SER A 221 -9.84 10.05 5.95
C SER A 221 -10.12 9.66 4.53
N ALA A 222 -10.01 10.58 3.58
CA ALA A 222 -10.26 10.29 2.18
C ALA A 222 -9.40 11.17 1.27
N VAL A 223 -9.24 10.69 0.04
CA VAL A 223 -8.77 11.49 -1.08
C VAL A 223 -9.88 11.65 -2.10
N GLY A 224 -9.94 12.84 -2.70
CA GLY A 224 -10.74 13.11 -3.89
C GLY A 224 -9.85 13.62 -5.01
N VAL A 225 -10.24 13.39 -6.26
CA VAL A 225 -9.59 13.94 -7.44
C VAL A 225 -10.64 14.66 -8.25
N THR A 226 -10.41 15.92 -8.57
CA THR A 226 -11.28 16.72 -9.43
C THR A 226 -11.00 16.45 -10.91
N LEU A 227 -11.91 16.87 -11.81
CA LEU A 227 -11.73 16.71 -13.26
C LEU A 227 -10.46 17.39 -13.80
N ASP A 228 -10.02 18.48 -13.17
CA ASP A 228 -8.78 19.19 -13.49
C ASP A 228 -7.55 18.67 -12.74
N ASN A 229 -7.62 17.43 -12.24
CA ASN A 229 -6.51 16.69 -11.61
C ASN A 229 -5.96 17.35 -10.33
N HIS A 230 -6.82 18.01 -9.54
CA HIS A 230 -6.47 18.45 -8.19
C HIS A 230 -6.76 17.36 -7.17
N LEU A 231 -5.77 17.08 -6.31
CA LEU A 231 -5.92 16.19 -5.17
C LEU A 231 -6.56 16.95 -4.00
N LEU A 232 -7.65 16.40 -3.48
CA LEU A 232 -8.29 16.79 -2.25
C LEU A 232 -7.88 15.81 -1.15
N LEU A 233 -7.43 16.32 0.00
CA LEU A 233 -7.23 15.53 1.21
C LEU A 233 -8.29 15.93 2.22
N VAL A 234 -9.06 14.97 2.74
CA VAL A 234 -10.15 15.23 3.68
C VAL A 234 -9.96 14.38 4.92
N ALA A 235 -9.96 15.03 6.09
CA ALA A 235 -10.00 14.39 7.40
C ALA A 235 -11.27 14.84 8.12
N VAL A 236 -12.02 13.88 8.65
CA VAL A 236 -13.27 14.08 9.37
C VAL A 236 -13.09 13.50 10.76
N ASP A 237 -13.16 14.33 11.79
CA ASP A 237 -13.17 13.87 13.17
C ASP A 237 -14.44 13.07 13.48
N GLY A 238 -14.42 12.25 14.52
CA GLY A 238 -15.56 11.43 14.88
C GLY A 238 -15.41 10.76 16.25
N ARG A 239 -16.46 10.07 16.70
CA ARG A 239 -16.53 9.40 18.01
C ARG A 239 -16.32 10.36 19.19
N GLN A 240 -16.73 11.62 19.03
CA GLN A 240 -16.57 12.67 20.03
C GLN A 240 -17.90 13.39 20.19
N LYS A 241 -18.69 12.97 21.18
CA LYS A 241 -20.10 13.37 21.37
C LYS A 241 -20.33 14.89 21.27
N ASP A 242 -19.44 15.67 21.86
CA ASP A 242 -19.58 17.13 21.97
C ASP A 242 -18.78 17.91 20.92
N PHE A 243 -18.24 17.24 19.90
CA PHE A 243 -17.41 17.87 18.87
C PHE A 243 -17.69 17.35 17.46
N SER A 244 -17.55 16.05 17.23
CA SER A 244 -17.87 15.42 15.94
C SER A 244 -18.29 13.97 16.12
N ILE A 245 -19.43 13.63 15.52
CA ILE A 245 -19.95 12.26 15.47
C ILE A 245 -19.39 11.45 14.29
N GLY A 246 -18.70 12.10 13.35
CA GLY A 246 -18.15 11.47 12.14
C GLY A 246 -19.18 11.29 11.01
N MET A 247 -18.74 10.64 9.95
CA MET A 247 -19.53 10.43 8.72
C MET A 247 -19.65 8.94 8.37
N THR A 248 -20.78 8.58 7.77
CA THR A 248 -20.90 7.34 6.98
C THR A 248 -20.10 7.46 5.69
N LEU A 249 -19.86 6.35 4.98
CA LEU A 249 -19.21 6.40 3.67
C LEU A 249 -20.03 7.21 2.65
N GLU A 250 -21.36 7.11 2.71
CA GLU A 250 -22.27 7.86 1.84
C GLU A 250 -22.24 9.37 2.09
N GLU A 251 -22.23 9.79 3.35
CA GLU A 251 -22.10 11.21 3.70
C GLU A 251 -20.74 11.77 3.28
N LEU A 252 -19.67 10.99 3.44
CA LEU A 252 -18.34 11.37 3.01
C LEU A 252 -18.26 11.51 1.48
N ALA A 253 -18.86 10.58 0.73
CA ALA A 253 -18.94 10.66 -0.72
C ALA A 253 -19.72 11.91 -1.16
N LYS A 254 -20.90 12.16 -0.58
CA LYS A 254 -21.70 13.36 -0.87
C LYS A 254 -20.95 14.65 -0.53
N PHE A 255 -20.19 14.68 0.57
CA PHE A 255 -19.33 15.81 0.92
C PHE A 255 -18.21 16.02 -0.11
N LEU A 256 -17.52 14.96 -0.55
CA LEU A 256 -16.48 15.07 -1.57
C LEU A 256 -17.03 15.56 -2.92
N LEU A 257 -18.28 15.22 -3.27
CA LEU A 257 -18.96 15.78 -4.44
C LEU A 257 -19.16 17.30 -4.33
N THR A 258 -19.47 17.85 -3.15
CA THR A 258 -19.58 19.31 -2.98
C THR A 258 -18.23 20.03 -3.17
N LEU A 259 -17.13 19.31 -2.94
CA LEU A 259 -15.77 19.75 -3.24
C LEU A 259 -15.34 19.49 -4.69
N LYS A 260 -16.27 19.04 -5.56
CA LYS A 260 -16.07 18.76 -6.99
C LYS A 260 -15.15 17.56 -7.28
N ALA A 261 -15.03 16.62 -6.35
CA ALA A 261 -14.36 15.35 -6.63
C ALA A 261 -15.14 14.58 -7.70
N SER A 262 -14.47 14.21 -8.80
CA SER A 262 -15.00 13.26 -9.79
C SER A 262 -14.60 11.82 -9.49
N GLU A 263 -13.54 11.65 -8.71
CA GLU A 263 -13.04 10.37 -8.22
C GLU A 263 -12.75 10.46 -6.74
N ALA A 264 -13.03 9.42 -5.96
CA ALA A 264 -12.71 9.44 -4.54
C ALA A 264 -12.47 8.06 -3.94
N LEU A 265 -11.56 8.03 -2.97
CA LEU A 265 -11.10 6.83 -2.29
C LEU A 265 -11.07 7.09 -0.78
N ASN A 266 -11.70 6.22 -0.01
CA ASN A 266 -11.58 6.22 1.43
C ASN A 266 -10.19 5.68 1.85
N LEU A 267 -9.57 6.30 2.85
CA LEU A 267 -8.33 5.87 3.49
C LEU A 267 -8.61 5.22 4.86
N ASP A 268 -7.56 4.78 5.58
CA ASP A 268 -7.74 4.26 6.94
C ASP A 268 -8.36 5.34 7.85
N GLY A 269 -9.31 4.96 8.69
CA GLY A 269 -10.11 5.89 9.47
C GLY A 269 -9.95 5.72 10.97
N GLY A 270 -10.97 6.13 11.73
CA GLY A 270 -10.98 5.94 13.18
C GLY A 270 -9.86 6.70 13.88
N ALA A 271 -9.12 6.02 14.77
CA ALA A 271 -7.99 6.64 15.48
C ALA A 271 -6.80 6.95 14.54
N SER A 272 -6.78 6.40 13.33
CA SER A 272 -5.75 6.71 12.33
C SER A 272 -5.97 8.06 11.65
N THR A 273 -7.20 8.61 11.69
CA THR A 273 -7.52 9.90 11.06
C THR A 273 -6.73 11.04 11.68
N ALA A 274 -5.78 11.54 10.89
CA ALA A 274 -4.97 12.69 11.24
C ALA A 274 -4.60 13.46 9.98
N MET A 275 -4.64 14.79 10.07
CA MET A 275 -4.11 15.72 9.07
C MET A 275 -3.13 16.67 9.75
N VAL A 276 -1.99 16.89 9.12
CA VAL A 276 -0.91 17.74 9.65
C VAL A 276 -0.51 18.77 8.61
N VAL A 277 -0.29 20.01 9.04
CA VAL A 277 0.36 21.06 8.24
C VAL A 277 1.43 21.73 9.10
N GLY A 278 2.66 21.77 8.58
CA GLY A 278 3.85 22.11 9.36
C GLY A 278 4.01 21.16 10.54
N ASP A 279 3.99 21.71 11.75
CA ASP A 279 4.09 20.99 13.02
C ASP A 279 2.73 20.77 13.72
N LYS A 280 1.63 21.23 13.11
CA LYS A 280 0.30 21.21 13.74
C LYS A 280 -0.57 20.10 13.18
N VAL A 281 -1.14 19.30 14.09
CA VAL A 281 -2.29 18.45 13.76
C VAL A 281 -3.51 19.35 13.64
N LEU A 282 -4.19 19.32 12.48
CA LEU A 282 -5.29 20.22 12.16
C LEU A 282 -6.64 19.74 12.68
N ASN A 283 -6.81 18.43 12.80
CA ASN A 283 -8.02 17.79 13.33
C ASN A 283 -7.83 17.39 14.80
N ARG A 284 -8.86 16.82 15.43
CA ARG A 284 -8.80 16.23 16.78
C ARG A 284 -8.88 14.70 16.70
N PRO A 285 -7.75 13.98 16.49
CA PRO A 285 -7.76 12.54 16.33
C PRO A 285 -8.46 11.82 17.49
N SER A 286 -9.36 10.89 17.15
CA SER A 286 -10.02 10.08 18.15
C SER A 286 -9.01 9.24 18.96
N SER A 287 -9.29 9.04 20.25
CA SER A 287 -8.42 8.30 21.18
C SER A 287 -6.97 8.85 21.28
N GLY A 288 -6.75 10.14 21.00
CA GLY A 288 -5.41 10.75 21.01
C GLY A 288 -4.55 10.46 19.77
N GLY A 289 -5.14 9.81 18.75
CA GLY A 289 -4.46 9.43 17.52
C GLY A 289 -3.75 8.08 17.60
N ARG A 290 -3.40 7.55 16.42
CA ARG A 290 -2.75 6.24 16.27
C ARG A 290 -1.46 6.35 15.48
N LYS A 291 -0.49 5.50 15.81
CA LYS A 291 0.69 5.29 14.99
C LYS A 291 0.30 4.56 13.70
N ILE A 292 0.71 5.10 12.56
CA ILE A 292 0.38 4.59 11.22
C ILE A 292 1.67 4.21 10.46
N PRO A 293 1.62 3.21 9.57
CA PRO A 293 2.79 2.81 8.78
C PRO A 293 2.89 3.53 7.44
N THR A 294 1.79 4.04 6.89
CA THR A 294 1.75 4.74 5.60
C THR A 294 1.02 6.09 5.74
N SER A 295 1.43 7.06 4.94
CA SER A 295 0.85 8.41 4.87
C SER A 295 0.93 8.94 3.44
N LEU A 296 0.12 9.95 3.12
CA LEU A 296 0.31 10.77 1.92
C LEU A 296 0.88 12.12 2.35
N LEU A 297 2.08 12.44 1.89
CA LEU A 297 2.78 13.66 2.25
C LEU A 297 2.86 14.63 1.08
N ILE A 298 2.81 15.92 1.39
CA ILE A 298 2.90 17.02 0.45
C ILE A 298 4.25 17.71 0.62
N TYR A 299 4.94 17.95 -0.50
CA TYR A 299 6.23 18.61 -0.56
C TYR A 299 6.17 19.83 -1.48
N GLN A 300 6.96 20.85 -1.15
CA GLN A 300 7.33 21.88 -2.12
C GLN A 300 8.31 21.25 -3.12
N LYS A 301 8.05 21.35 -4.43
CA LYS A 301 9.07 21.04 -5.43
C LYS A 301 10.22 22.03 -5.29
N ALA A 302 11.46 21.56 -5.43
CA ALA A 302 12.59 22.45 -5.58
C ALA A 302 12.30 23.39 -6.76
N LYS A 303 12.61 24.68 -6.60
CA LYS A 303 12.70 25.56 -7.77
C LYS A 303 13.94 25.11 -8.53
N ASP A 304 13.77 24.79 -9.81
CA ASP A 304 14.90 24.58 -10.72
C ASP A 304 15.81 25.83 -10.76
#